data_AF-A0A0Q6W5J0-F1
#
_entry.id   AF-A0A0Q6W5J0-F1
#
_cell.length_a   1.000
_cell.length_b   1.000
_cell.length_c   1.000
_cell.angle_alpha   90.00
_cell.angle_beta   90.00
_cell.angle_gamma   90.00
#
_symmetry.space_group_name_H-M   'P 1'
#
loop_
_entity.id
_entity.type
_entity.pdbx_description
1 polymer ?
#
loop_
_entity_poly.entity_id
_entity_poly.type
_entity_poly.pdbx_seq_one_letter_code
_entity_poly.pdbx_strand_id
1 'polypeptide(L)'
;MFVVLLKFSENKGLAQQYMAGHKEWIDAGFNDGVFALVGGLQPNAGGGILAINTTRDALEERVRRDPFVEHGIVTPDIIEIAPARTNGQLAWLTQ
;
A
#
# COMPACT_ATOMS: atom_id res chain seq x y z
N MET A 1 -4.73 11.83 -2.30
CA MET A 1 -3.75 10.83 -1.81
C MET A 1 -4.50 9.68 -1.17
N PHE A 2 -3.86 8.54 -0.93
CA PHE A 2 -4.53 7.37 -0.36
C PHE A 2 -3.71 6.77 0.78
N VAL A 3 -4.43 6.22 1.75
CA VAL A 3 -3.89 5.28 2.73
C VAL A 3 -4.44 3.91 2.38
N VAL A 4 -3.55 2.95 2.15
CA VAL A 4 -3.92 1.54 1.93
C VAL A 4 -3.49 0.73 3.14
N LEU A 5 -4.43 0.02 3.75
CA LEU A 5 -4.15 -0.96 4.79
C LEU A 5 -4.26 -2.35 4.18
N LEU A 6 -3.20 -3.13 4.29
CA LEU A 6 -3.14 -4.53 3.89
C LEU A 6 -3.26 -5.38 5.15
N LYS A 7 -4.47 -5.72 5.57
CA LYS A 7 -4.72 -6.43 6.84
C LYS A 7 -4.58 -7.93 6.64
N PHE A 8 -3.80 -8.62 7.47
CA PHE A 8 -3.68 -10.07 7.37
C PHE A 8 -5.03 -10.77 7.47
N SER A 9 -5.19 -11.81 6.65
CA SER A 9 -6.35 -12.69 6.59
C SER A 9 -6.03 -14.08 7.17
N GLU A 10 -6.90 -15.05 6.90
CA GLU A 10 -6.70 -16.46 7.26
C GLU A 10 -5.45 -17.07 6.61
N ASN A 11 -5.08 -16.66 5.38
CA ASN A 11 -3.95 -17.22 4.64
C ASN A 11 -2.59 -16.60 5.01
N LYS A 12 -2.49 -15.82 6.10
CA LYS A 12 -1.24 -15.16 6.52
C LYS A 12 -0.03 -16.10 6.66
N GLY A 13 -0.25 -17.40 6.89
CA GLY A 13 0.81 -18.40 6.94
C GLY A 13 1.57 -18.58 5.63
N LEU A 14 0.99 -18.21 4.49
CA LEU A 14 1.62 -18.27 3.17
C LEU A 14 2.53 -17.06 2.87
N ALA A 15 2.59 -16.05 3.75
CA ALA A 15 3.32 -14.80 3.48
C ALA A 15 4.80 -15.02 3.10
N GLN A 16 5.48 -15.98 3.73
CA GLN A 16 6.89 -16.28 3.40
C GLN A 16 7.06 -16.81 1.97
N GLN A 17 6.10 -17.58 1.46
CA GLN A 17 6.14 -18.15 0.11
C GLN A 17 6.06 -17.06 -0.97
N TYR A 18 5.26 -16.01 -0.74
CA TYR A 18 5.00 -14.95 -1.73
C TYR A 18 5.77 -13.66 -1.45
N MET A 19 6.69 -13.68 -0.47
CA MET A 19 7.41 -12.49 0.00
C MET A 19 8.26 -11.85 -1.10
N ALA A 20 8.87 -12.64 -1.99
CA ALA A 20 9.71 -12.12 -3.06
C ALA A 20 8.90 -11.25 -4.03
N GLY A 21 7.78 -11.77 -4.54
CA GLY A 21 6.90 -11.03 -5.44
C GLY A 21 6.24 -9.82 -4.76
N HIS A 22 5.88 -9.93 -3.48
CA HIS A 22 5.39 -8.78 -2.71
C HIS A 22 6.42 -7.65 -2.62
N LYS A 23 7.70 -7.98 -2.40
CA LYS A 23 8.79 -6.98 -2.39
C LYS A 23 9.00 -6.33 -3.76
N GLU A 24 9.00 -7.11 -4.83
CA GLU A 24 9.10 -6.58 -6.20
C GLU A 24 7.95 -5.62 -6.53
N TRP A 25 6.73 -5.95 -6.07
CA TRP A 25 5.56 -5.07 -6.21
C TRP A 25 5.72 -3.75 -5.42
N ILE A 26 6.28 -3.80 -4.21
CA ILE A 26 6.61 -2.61 -3.41
C ILE A 26 7.65 -1.75 -4.14
N ASP A 27 8.74 -2.36 -4.61
CA ASP A 27 9.83 -1.66 -5.30
C ASP A 27 9.32 -0.97 -6.57
N ALA A 28 8.47 -1.64 -7.36
CA ALA A 28 7.80 -1.03 -8.51
C ALA A 28 6.94 0.18 -8.10
N GLY A 29 6.22 0.10 -6.97
CA GLY A 29 5.44 1.23 -6.45
C GLY A 29 6.27 2.45 -6.07
N PHE A 30 7.47 2.25 -5.52
CA PHE A 30 8.41 3.33 -5.27
C PHE A 30 9.02 3.87 -6.57
N ASN A 31 9.46 3.00 -7.48
CA ASN A 31 10.06 3.40 -8.76
C ASN A 31 9.10 4.21 -9.63
N ASP A 32 7.82 3.87 -9.61
CA ASP A 32 6.76 4.59 -10.34
C ASP A 32 6.31 5.88 -9.64
N GLY A 33 6.88 6.20 -8.46
CA GLY A 33 6.52 7.38 -7.69
C GLY A 33 5.12 7.35 -7.08
N VAL A 34 4.50 6.16 -7.00
CA VAL A 34 3.15 5.96 -6.47
C VAL A 34 3.18 5.73 -4.96
N PHE A 35 4.19 5.02 -4.45
CA PHE A 35 4.34 4.77 -3.01
C PHE A 35 5.28 5.81 -2.38
N ALA A 36 4.76 6.55 -1.41
CA ALA A 36 5.53 7.48 -0.60
C ALA A 36 6.04 6.84 0.69
N LEU A 37 5.35 5.81 1.18
CA LEU A 37 5.69 5.08 2.40
C LEU A 37 5.09 3.67 2.32
N VAL A 38 5.85 2.68 2.78
CA VAL A 38 5.38 1.33 3.07
C VAL A 38 5.91 0.92 4.44
N GLY A 39 5.09 0.30 5.28
CA GLY A 39 5.51 -0.16 6.61
C GLY A 39 4.58 -1.22 7.19
N GLY A 40 5.00 -1.88 8.28
CA GLY A 40 4.20 -2.88 8.97
C GLY A 40 3.22 -2.27 9.96
N LEU A 41 1.97 -2.74 9.98
CA LEU A 41 0.98 -2.39 11.00
C LEU A 41 1.31 -3.12 12.32
N GLN A 42 1.29 -2.39 13.43
CA GLN A 42 1.65 -2.92 14.74
C GLN A 42 0.42 -3.28 15.61
N PRO A 43 0.49 -4.34 16.41
CA PRO A 43 1.50 -5.41 16.39
C PRO A 43 1.16 -6.47 15.32
N ASN A 44 2.06 -6.65 14.34
CA ASN A 44 1.98 -7.70 13.30
C ASN A 44 0.59 -7.86 12.63
N ALA A 45 -0.05 -6.75 12.28
CA ALA A 45 -1.42 -6.74 11.74
C ALA A 45 -1.47 -6.69 10.20
N GLY A 46 -0.30 -6.65 9.54
CA GLY A 46 -0.16 -6.57 8.09
C GLY A 46 0.69 -5.37 7.66
N GLY A 47 0.32 -4.73 6.57
CA GLY A 47 1.05 -3.60 5.97
C GLY A 47 0.21 -2.32 5.86
N GLY A 48 0.89 -1.18 5.81
CA GLY A 48 0.31 0.13 5.56
C GLY A 48 1.09 0.85 4.48
N ILE A 49 0.40 1.53 3.58
CA ILE A 49 0.97 2.23 2.43
C ILE A 49 0.39 3.63 2.36
N LEU A 50 1.26 4.61 2.12
CA LEU A 50 0.87 5.95 1.68
C LEU A 50 1.07 6.05 0.17
N ALA A 51 -0.03 6.20 -0.57
CA ALA A 51 0.01 6.30 -2.03
C ALA A 51 -0.33 7.70 -2.53
N ILE A 52 0.43 8.17 -3.51
CA ILE A 52 0.38 9.50 -4.13
C ILE A 52 0.42 9.35 -5.66
N ASN A 53 0.24 10.45 -6.41
CA ASN A 53 0.42 10.49 -7.86
C ASN A 53 -0.35 9.41 -8.64
N THR A 54 -1.54 9.06 -8.17
CA THR A 54 -2.37 8.01 -8.76
C THR A 54 -3.85 8.35 -8.61
N THR A 55 -4.69 7.73 -9.43
CA THR A 55 -6.16 7.76 -9.29
C THR A 55 -6.63 6.56 -8.47
N ARG A 56 -7.89 6.59 -8.02
CA ARG A 56 -8.51 5.45 -7.33
C ARG A 56 -8.44 4.17 -8.17
N ASP A 57 -8.92 4.21 -9.41
CA ASP A 57 -8.98 3.02 -10.28
C ASP A 57 -7.59 2.43 -10.56
N ALA A 58 -6.60 3.30 -10.81
CA ALA A 58 -5.22 2.86 -11.04
C ALA A 58 -4.58 2.26 -9.78
N LEU A 59 -4.88 2.82 -8.60
CA LEU A 59 -4.41 2.29 -7.33
C LEU A 59 -5.07 0.95 -7.00
N GLU A 60 -6.38 0.82 -7.20
CA GLU A 60 -7.11 -0.44 -7.00
C GLU A 60 -6.54 -1.55 -7.88
N GLU A 61 -6.27 -1.25 -9.16
CA GLU A 61 -5.65 -2.20 -10.07
C GLU A 61 -4.23 -2.58 -9.64
N ARG A 62 -3.42 -1.61 -9.20
CA ARG A 62 -2.09 -1.88 -8.65
C ARG A 62 -2.18 -2.80 -7.43
N VAL A 63 -3.09 -2.51 -6.50
CA VAL A 63 -3.25 -3.27 -5.24
C VAL A 63 -3.72 -4.69 -5.53
N ARG A 64 -4.60 -4.92 -6.51
CA ARG A 64 -5.01 -6.28 -6.92
C ARG A 64 -3.86 -7.15 -7.42
N ARG A 65 -2.77 -6.54 -7.91
CA ARG A 65 -1.57 -7.23 -8.43
C ARG A 65 -0.53 -7.54 -7.35
N ASP A 66 -0.75 -7.12 -6.11
CA ASP A 66 0.09 -7.58 -5.00
C ASP A 66 -0.14 -9.09 -4.81
N PRO A 67 0.91 -9.94 -4.86
CA PRO A 67 0.76 -11.37 -4.59
C PRO A 67 0.10 -11.67 -3.24
N PHE A 68 0.27 -10.81 -2.24
CA PHE A 68 -0.42 -10.97 -0.97
C PHE A 68 -1.93 -10.74 -1.08
N VAL A 69 -2.38 -9.86 -1.97
CA VAL A 69 -3.82 -9.64 -2.24
C VAL A 69 -4.36 -10.77 -3.12
N GLU A 70 -3.64 -11.14 -4.20
CA GLU A 70 -4.05 -12.19 -5.14
C GLU A 70 -4.25 -13.55 -4.45
N HIS A 71 -3.34 -13.92 -3.55
CA HIS A 71 -3.44 -15.17 -2.77
C HIS A 71 -4.25 -15.01 -1.48
N GLY A 72 -4.90 -13.86 -1.30
CA GLY A 72 -5.75 -13.56 -0.16
C GLY A 72 -5.02 -13.70 1.17
N ILE A 73 -3.72 -13.39 1.24
CA ILE A 73 -2.88 -13.32 2.45
C ILE A 73 -3.19 -12.04 3.24
N VAL A 74 -3.55 -10.98 2.52
CA VAL A 74 -4.06 -9.73 3.09
C VAL A 74 -5.34 -9.31 2.39
N THR A 75 -6.19 -8.59 3.11
CA THR A 75 -7.35 -7.89 2.56
C THR A 75 -7.04 -6.39 2.50
N PRO A 76 -7.10 -5.76 1.32
CA PRO A 76 -6.85 -4.33 1.18
C PRO A 76 -8.04 -3.49 1.63
N ASP A 77 -7.74 -2.35 2.24
CA ASP A 77 -8.68 -1.30 2.64
C ASP A 77 -8.10 0.04 2.19
N ILE A 78 -8.72 0.65 1.17
CA ILE A 78 -8.19 1.82 0.46
C ILE A 78 -9.01 3.05 0.83
N ILE A 79 -8.39 3.96 1.58
CA ILE A 79 -8.99 5.19 2.09
C ILE A 79 -8.44 6.37 1.29
N GLU A 80 -9.33 7.19 0.73
CA GLU A 80 -8.94 8.41 0.04
C GLU A 80 -8.91 9.60 1.00
N ILE A 81 -7.87 10.41 0.90
CA ILE A 81 -7.69 11.64 1.67
C ILE A 81 -7.47 12.79 0.68
N ALA A 82 -8.29 13.82 0.80
CA ALA A 82 -8.09 15.14 0.20
C ALA A 82 -7.36 16.02 1.23
N PRO A 83 -6.02 16.19 1.14
CA PRO A 83 -5.28 16.86 2.19
C PRO A 83 -5.60 18.35 2.19
N ALA A 84 -6.04 18.89 3.34
CA ALA A 84 -6.38 20.30 3.47
C ALA A 84 -5.24 21.16 4.03
N ARG A 85 -4.36 20.57 4.85
CA ARG A 85 -3.24 21.22 5.51
C ARG A 85 -2.11 20.20 5.69
N THR A 86 -0.88 20.64 5.48
CA THR A 86 0.34 19.87 5.74
C THR A 86 1.34 20.73 6.49
N ASN A 87 2.29 20.10 7.19
CA ASN A 87 3.45 20.82 7.69
C ASN A 87 4.39 21.16 6.52
N GLY A 88 5.36 22.06 6.74
CA GLY A 88 6.26 22.48 5.67
C GLY A 88 7.09 21.35 5.04
N GLN A 89 7.44 20.31 5.80
CA GLN A 89 8.19 19.15 5.31
C GLN A 89 7.37 18.25 4.37
N LEU A 90 6.04 18.35 4.46
CA LEU A 90 5.08 17.58 3.68
C LEU A 90 4.28 18.47 2.71
N ALA A 91 4.73 19.69 2.44
CA ALA A 91 4.06 20.63 1.55
C ALA A 91 3.82 20.06 0.14
N TRP A 92 4.66 19.11 -0.28
CA TRP A 92 4.55 18.39 -1.55
C TRP A 92 3.33 17.45 -1.66
N LEU A 93 2.65 17.12 -0.55
CA LEU A 93 1.41 16.32 -0.57
C LEU A 93 0.16 17.10 -0.98
N THR A 94 0.25 18.43 -1.00
CA THR A 94 -0.87 19.36 -1.28
C THR A 94 -0.67 20.21 -2.53
N GLN A 95 0.41 19.99 -3.27
CA GLN A 95 0.73 20.73 -4.50
C GLN A 95 0.11 20.08 -5.73
#